data_AF-A0A1V3P918-F1
#
_entry.id   AF-A0A1V3P918-F1
#
_cell.length_a   1.000
_cell.length_b   1.000
_cell.length_c   1.000
_cell.angle_alpha   90.00
_cell.angle_beta   90.00
_cell.angle_gamma   90.00
#
_symmetry.space_group_name_H-M   'P 1'
#
loop_
_entity.id
_entity.type
_entity.pdbx_description
1 polymer ?
#
loop_
_entity_poly.entity_id
_entity_poly.type
_entity_poly.pdbx_seq_one_letter_code
_entity_poly.pdbx_strand_id
1 'polypeptide(L)'
;MGGTEVYKALTSSGRFEQIQAILRDKGMIPEERLIRSFPDNRMFWGLVATTYCVEAMAAYNAGQVTEAWTYVVDARFAADALISQRTDILMVKQDRTGSAKKRVAAKLAKDPVQAAKAMAYKLWQERHAGKHPKLRTNEQFAMECMHRWPVLTSAKVICGWCTEWNKEAKKSQPAS
;
A
#
# COMPACT_ATOMS: atom_id res chain seq x y z
N MET A 1 -15.46 7.05 -10.86
CA MET A 1 -16.45 7.96 -10.25
C MET A 1 -16.40 7.70 -8.75
N GLY A 2 -15.86 8.63 -7.97
CA GLY A 2 -15.59 8.39 -6.54
C GLY A 2 -16.88 8.31 -5.71
N GLY A 3 -16.83 7.72 -4.51
CA GLY A 3 -18.01 7.61 -3.63
C GLY A 3 -18.70 8.94 -3.33
N THR A 4 -17.96 10.05 -3.33
CA THR A 4 -18.49 11.42 -3.19
C THR A 4 -19.27 11.89 -4.41
N GLU A 5 -18.89 11.49 -5.62
CA GLU A 5 -19.58 11.84 -6.87
C GLU A 5 -20.90 11.07 -7.00
N VAL A 6 -20.87 9.78 -6.62
CA VAL A 6 -22.08 8.94 -6.56
C VAL A 6 -23.06 9.48 -5.51
N TYR A 7 -22.55 9.88 -4.35
CA TYR A 7 -23.36 10.53 -3.32
C TYR A 7 -24.05 11.78 -3.87
N LYS A 8 -23.30 12.71 -4.49
CA LYS A 8 -23.87 13.93 -5.10
C LYS A 8 -24.93 13.64 -6.14
N ALA A 9 -24.71 12.65 -7.01
CA ALA A 9 -25.68 12.24 -8.02
C ALA A 9 -26.99 11.71 -7.39
N LEU A 10 -26.88 10.91 -6.33
CA LEU A 10 -28.03 10.37 -5.60
C LEU A 10 -28.78 11.44 -4.80
N THR A 11 -28.08 12.42 -4.22
CA THR A 11 -28.74 13.56 -3.55
C THR A 11 -29.46 14.45 -4.56
N SER A 12 -28.84 14.73 -5.71
CA SER A 12 -29.44 15.58 -6.75
C SER A 12 -30.67 14.97 -7.42
N SER A 13 -30.82 13.64 -7.35
CA SER A 13 -31.95 12.92 -7.96
C SER A 13 -33.10 12.65 -6.99
N GLY A 14 -33.00 13.07 -5.72
CA GLY A 14 -34.00 12.76 -4.69
C GLY A 14 -34.04 11.27 -4.26
N ARG A 15 -33.22 10.43 -4.88
CA ARG A 15 -33.14 8.98 -4.60
C ARG A 15 -32.52 8.71 -3.23
N PHE A 16 -31.65 9.61 -2.78
CA PHE A 16 -31.03 9.49 -1.47
C PHE A 16 -32.06 9.59 -0.33
N GLU A 17 -33.01 10.52 -0.38
CA GLU A 17 -34.07 10.61 0.62
C GLU A 17 -34.98 9.36 0.59
N GLN A 18 -35.29 8.82 -0.59
CA GLN A 18 -36.04 7.56 -0.71
C GLN A 18 -35.31 6.39 -0.04
N ILE A 19 -34.00 6.26 -0.25
CA ILE A 19 -33.18 5.22 0.39
C ILE A 19 -33.21 5.37 1.90
N GLN A 20 -33.06 6.60 2.40
CA GLN A 20 -33.12 6.86 3.84
C GLN A 20 -34.50 6.53 4.42
N ALA A 21 -35.57 6.83 3.70
CA ALA A 21 -36.93 6.48 4.10
C ALA A 21 -37.12 4.96 4.21
N ILE A 22 -36.69 4.19 3.20
CA ILE A 22 -36.79 2.72 3.19
C ILE A 22 -35.98 2.11 4.35
N LEU A 23 -34.76 2.61 4.59
CA LEU A 23 -33.91 2.09 5.66
C LEU A 23 -34.43 2.44 7.06
N ARG A 24 -35.08 3.59 7.22
CA ARG A 24 -35.76 3.99 8.45
C ARG A 24 -37.01 3.13 8.69
N ASP A 25 -37.83 2.94 7.67
CA ASP A 25 -39.05 2.13 7.75
C ASP A 25 -38.74 0.68 8.18
N LYS A 26 -37.66 0.11 7.65
CA LYS A 26 -37.21 -1.24 8.01
C LYS A 26 -36.42 -1.32 9.33
N GLY A 27 -36.28 -0.21 10.06
CA GLY A 27 -35.55 -0.16 11.33
C GLY A 27 -34.07 -0.53 11.24
N MET A 28 -33.46 -0.43 10.06
CA MET A 28 -32.12 -0.98 9.81
C MET A 28 -30.99 -0.06 10.28
N ILE A 29 -31.28 1.22 10.58
CA ILE A 29 -30.26 2.18 11.02
C ILE A 29 -30.79 3.05 12.19
N PRO A 30 -30.07 3.14 13.32
CA PRO A 30 -30.37 4.11 14.37
C PRO A 30 -30.20 5.54 13.83
N GLU A 31 -31.19 6.41 14.09
CA GLU A 31 -31.32 7.77 13.52
C GLU A 31 -30.05 8.63 13.69
N GLU A 32 -29.31 8.41 14.77
CA GLU A 32 -28.07 9.12 15.14
C GLU A 32 -26.85 8.75 14.28
N ARG A 33 -26.83 7.53 13.72
CA ARG A 33 -25.76 7.06 12.83
C ARG A 33 -25.96 7.49 11.39
N LEU A 34 -27.07 8.18 11.07
CA LEU A 34 -27.50 8.53 9.72
C LEU A 34 -26.94 9.87 9.17
N ILE A 35 -26.19 10.62 9.98
CA ILE A 35 -25.86 12.02 9.67
C ILE A 35 -24.35 12.31 9.62
N ARG A 36 -23.49 11.58 10.35
CA ARG A 36 -22.12 12.08 10.63
C ARG A 36 -20.98 11.58 9.71
N SER A 37 -21.17 10.61 8.82
CA SER A 37 -20.07 10.12 7.96
C SER A 37 -20.50 9.33 6.71
N PHE A 38 -21.46 9.86 5.94
CA PHE A 38 -22.16 9.07 4.90
C PHE A 38 -21.41 8.75 3.61
N PRO A 39 -20.66 9.69 2.97
CA PRO A 39 -20.04 9.38 1.69
C PRO A 39 -18.88 8.37 1.80
N ASP A 40 -18.38 8.09 3.00
CA ASP A 40 -17.21 7.22 3.25
C ASP A 40 -17.54 5.94 4.05
N ASN A 41 -18.82 5.70 4.38
CA ASN A 41 -19.22 4.54 5.15
C ASN A 41 -19.52 3.33 4.23
N ARG A 42 -18.57 2.40 4.13
CA ARG A 42 -18.69 1.17 3.35
C ARG A 42 -19.86 0.30 3.78
N MET A 43 -20.12 0.20 5.08
CA MET A 43 -21.23 -0.61 5.59
C MET A 43 -22.57 -0.07 5.13
N PHE A 44 -22.69 1.26 4.99
CA PHE A 44 -23.88 1.89 4.47
C PHE A 44 -24.14 1.50 3.02
N TRP A 45 -23.17 1.64 2.12
CA TRP A 45 -23.36 1.27 0.71
C TRP A 45 -23.65 -0.22 0.52
N GLY A 46 -23.02 -1.10 1.31
CA GLY A 46 -23.34 -2.53 1.31
C GLY A 46 -24.77 -2.83 1.77
N LEU A 47 -25.24 -2.11 2.80
CA LEU A 47 -26.60 -2.24 3.30
C LEU A 47 -27.62 -1.77 2.25
N VAL A 48 -27.42 -0.59 1.67
CA VAL A 48 -28.26 -0.02 0.60
C VAL A 48 -28.37 -1.00 -0.58
N ALA A 49 -27.25 -1.52 -1.07
CA ALA A 49 -27.24 -2.47 -2.18
C ALA A 49 -28.06 -3.73 -1.86
N THR A 50 -27.90 -4.27 -0.64
CA THR A 50 -28.63 -5.47 -0.21
C THR A 50 -30.13 -5.21 -0.09
N THR A 51 -30.51 -4.06 0.47
CA THR A 51 -31.92 -3.66 0.59
C THR A 51 -32.58 -3.56 -0.78
N TYR A 52 -31.90 -2.95 -1.77
CA TYR A 52 -32.45 -2.87 -3.12
C TYR A 52 -32.59 -4.23 -3.80
N CYS A 53 -31.68 -5.18 -3.56
CA CYS A 53 -31.86 -6.55 -4.04
C CYS A 53 -33.12 -7.20 -3.45
N VAL A 54 -33.43 -6.94 -2.18
CA VAL A 54 -34.65 -7.45 -1.52
C VAL A 54 -35.91 -6.82 -2.13
N GLU A 55 -35.93 -5.49 -2.32
CA GLU A 55 -37.04 -4.79 -2.97
C GLU A 55 -37.24 -5.23 -4.42
N ALA A 56 -36.15 -5.45 -5.17
CA ALA A 56 -36.22 -6.00 -6.52
C ALA A 56 -36.93 -7.36 -6.55
N MET A 57 -36.60 -8.26 -5.62
CA MET A 57 -37.25 -9.57 -5.51
C MET A 57 -38.73 -9.43 -5.13
N ALA A 58 -39.05 -8.53 -4.21
CA ALA A 58 -40.44 -8.28 -3.78
C ALA A 58 -41.29 -7.74 -4.95
N ALA A 59 -40.81 -6.72 -5.67
CA ALA A 59 -41.48 -6.15 -6.82
C ALA A 59 -41.65 -7.17 -7.96
N TYR A 60 -40.64 -8.02 -8.19
CA TYR A 60 -40.74 -9.09 -9.18
C TYR A 60 -41.82 -10.11 -8.83
N ASN A 61 -41.88 -10.54 -7.56
CA ASN A 61 -42.91 -11.46 -7.07
C ASN A 61 -44.33 -10.85 -7.14
N ALA A 62 -44.44 -9.52 -7.05
CA ALA A 62 -45.69 -8.79 -7.25
C ALA A 62 -46.08 -8.58 -8.73
N GLY A 63 -45.26 -9.05 -9.69
CA GLY A 63 -45.47 -8.87 -11.12
C GLY A 63 -45.08 -7.48 -11.65
N GLN A 64 -44.46 -6.63 -10.82
CA GLN A 64 -44.03 -5.27 -11.16
C GLN A 64 -42.62 -5.28 -11.77
N VAL A 65 -42.51 -5.83 -12.98
CA VAL A 65 -41.21 -6.09 -13.64
C VAL A 65 -40.38 -4.81 -13.85
N THR A 66 -40.99 -3.69 -14.23
CA THR A 66 -40.28 -2.43 -14.45
C THR A 66 -39.67 -1.86 -13.16
N GLU A 67 -40.40 -1.98 -12.06
CA GLU A 67 -39.96 -1.51 -10.75
C GLU A 67 -38.84 -2.39 -10.20
N ALA A 68 -38.96 -3.71 -10.35
CA ALA A 68 -37.91 -4.66 -10.00
C ALA A 68 -36.58 -4.33 -10.72
N TRP A 69 -36.64 -4.01 -12.01
CA TRP A 69 -35.45 -3.60 -12.77
C TRP A 69 -34.83 -2.30 -12.27
N THR A 70 -35.66 -1.35 -11.86
CA THR A 70 -35.18 -0.09 -11.29
C THR A 70 -34.38 -0.34 -10.02
N TYR A 71 -34.89 -1.18 -9.12
CA TYR A 71 -34.17 -1.58 -7.91
C TYR A 71 -32.89 -2.36 -8.19
N VAL A 72 -32.85 -3.23 -9.20
CA VAL A 72 -31.61 -3.92 -9.60
C VAL A 72 -30.52 -2.92 -10.04
N VAL A 73 -30.91 -1.91 -10.82
CA VAL A 73 -29.98 -0.87 -11.28
C VAL A 73 -29.45 -0.06 -10.09
N ASP A 74 -30.32 0.34 -9.16
CA ASP A 74 -29.91 1.09 -7.97
C ASP A 74 -29.04 0.24 -7.02
N ALA A 75 -29.32 -1.06 -6.88
CA ALA A 75 -28.47 -2.00 -6.14
C ALA A 75 -27.05 -2.07 -6.71
N ARG A 76 -26.94 -2.14 -8.04
CA ARG A 76 -25.65 -2.14 -8.74
C ARG A 76 -24.89 -0.84 -8.49
N PHE A 77 -25.55 0.32 -8.60
CA PHE A 77 -24.91 1.61 -8.34
C PHE A 77 -24.36 1.70 -6.91
N ALA A 78 -25.10 1.23 -5.92
CA ALA A 78 -24.64 1.19 -4.53
C ALA A 78 -23.46 0.21 -4.34
N ALA A 79 -23.46 -0.94 -5.01
CA ALA A 79 -22.36 -1.88 -4.99
C ALA A 79 -21.08 -1.31 -5.65
N ASP A 80 -21.21 -0.60 -6.77
CA ASP A 80 -20.09 0.05 -7.43
C ASP A 80 -19.46 1.14 -6.55
N ALA A 81 -20.27 1.90 -5.80
CA ALA A 81 -19.78 2.87 -4.82
C ALA A 81 -18.96 2.20 -3.70
N LEU A 82 -19.41 1.05 -3.18
CA LEU A 82 -18.67 0.26 -2.19
C LEU A 82 -17.33 -0.22 -2.74
N ILE A 83 -17.31 -0.73 -3.98
CA ILE A 83 -16.09 -1.22 -4.63
C ILE A 83 -15.10 -0.08 -4.88
N SER A 84 -15.57 1.07 -5.38
CA SER A 84 -14.73 2.25 -5.64
C SER A 84 -14.00 2.70 -4.37
N GLN A 85 -14.69 2.76 -3.22
CA GLN A 85 -14.04 3.11 -1.95
C GLN A 85 -12.93 2.12 -1.57
N ARG A 86 -13.08 0.83 -1.89
CA ARG A 86 -12.07 -0.19 -1.59
C ARG A 86 -10.86 -0.05 -2.51
N THR A 87 -11.08 0.18 -3.81
CA THR A 87 -9.99 0.36 -4.77
C THR A 87 -9.19 1.62 -4.48
N ASP A 88 -9.85 2.73 -4.15
CA ASP A 88 -9.20 4.01 -3.86
C ASP A 88 -8.25 3.89 -2.65
N ILE A 89 -8.69 3.20 -1.59
CA ILE A 89 -7.86 2.97 -0.39
C ILE A 89 -6.63 2.11 -0.71
N LEU A 90 -6.80 1.08 -1.54
CA LEU A 90 -5.69 0.22 -1.93
C LEU A 90 -4.68 0.98 -2.81
N MET A 91 -5.16 1.78 -3.76
CA MET A 91 -4.31 2.62 -4.60
C MET A 91 -3.55 3.65 -3.77
N VAL A 92 -4.22 4.35 -2.84
CA VAL A 92 -3.56 5.31 -1.93
C VAL A 92 -2.50 4.63 -1.05
N LYS A 93 -2.76 3.42 -0.56
CA LYS A 93 -1.75 2.64 0.19
C LYS A 93 -0.55 2.25 -0.68
N GLN A 94 -0.80 1.83 -1.91
CA GLN A 94 0.24 1.46 -2.86
C GLN A 94 1.10 2.68 -3.26
N ASP A 95 0.49 3.83 -3.49
CA ASP A 95 1.20 5.07 -3.80
C ASP A 95 2.03 5.58 -2.63
N ARG A 96 1.53 5.48 -1.39
CA ARG A 96 2.30 5.84 -0.19
C ARG A 96 3.54 4.97 -0.03
N THR A 97 3.42 3.66 -0.22
CA THR A 97 4.55 2.73 -0.12
C THR A 97 5.55 2.91 -1.26
N GLY A 98 5.07 3.08 -2.51
CA GLY A 98 5.91 3.36 -3.66
C GLY A 98 6.67 4.70 -3.54
N SER A 99 5.98 5.74 -3.09
CA SER A 99 6.58 7.07 -2.87
C SER A 99 7.60 7.07 -1.73
N ALA A 100 7.35 6.34 -0.65
CA ALA A 100 8.30 6.16 0.44
C ALA A 100 9.59 5.48 -0.05
N LYS A 101 9.47 4.39 -0.82
CA LYS A 101 10.62 3.69 -1.42
C LYS A 101 11.42 4.60 -2.35
N LYS A 102 10.75 5.37 -3.22
CA LYS A 102 11.41 6.34 -4.12
C LYS A 102 12.17 7.41 -3.36
N ARG A 103 11.61 7.95 -2.28
CA ARG A 103 12.28 8.95 -1.43
C ARG A 103 13.50 8.38 -0.71
N VAL A 104 13.41 7.14 -0.21
CA VAL A 104 14.56 6.46 0.41
C VAL A 104 15.66 6.20 -0.62
N ALA A 105 15.32 5.70 -1.80
CA ALA A 105 16.28 5.49 -2.88
C ALA A 105 16.94 6.80 -3.34
N ALA A 106 16.18 7.88 -3.46
CA ALA A 106 16.73 9.20 -3.81
C ALA A 106 17.65 9.78 -2.72
N LYS A 107 17.36 9.52 -1.44
CA LYS A 107 18.25 9.87 -0.32
C LYS A 107 19.54 9.05 -0.35
N LEU A 108 19.42 7.74 -0.55
CA LEU A 108 20.56 6.83 -0.62
C LEU A 108 21.46 7.09 -1.85
N ALA A 109 20.88 7.52 -2.97
CA ALA A 109 21.65 7.85 -4.17
C ALA A 109 22.57 9.07 -3.99
N LYS A 110 22.27 9.96 -3.04
CA LYS A 110 23.08 11.15 -2.72
C LYS A 110 23.99 10.93 -1.50
N ASP A 111 23.94 9.75 -0.89
CA ASP A 111 24.70 9.46 0.33
C ASP A 111 26.16 9.12 -0.04
N PRO A 112 27.15 9.94 0.36
CA PRO A 112 28.56 9.67 0.09
C PRO A 112 29.05 8.35 0.71
N VAL A 113 28.37 7.84 1.75
CA VAL A 113 28.67 6.55 2.37
C VAL A 113 28.43 5.39 1.40
N GLN A 114 27.43 5.47 0.51
CA GLN A 114 27.17 4.40 -0.46
C GLN A 114 28.27 4.31 -1.52
N ALA A 115 28.75 5.47 -2.00
CA ALA A 115 29.88 5.52 -2.92
C ALA A 115 31.15 4.95 -2.26
N ALA A 116 31.42 5.34 -1.01
CA ALA A 116 32.54 4.80 -0.23
C ALA A 116 32.40 3.30 0.05
N LYS A 117 31.20 2.80 0.37
CA LYS A 117 30.93 1.38 0.56
C LYS A 117 31.20 0.57 -0.72
N ALA A 118 30.80 1.08 -1.89
CA ALA A 118 31.08 0.42 -3.16
C ALA A 118 32.59 0.33 -3.46
N MET A 119 33.34 1.38 -3.14
CA MET A 119 34.80 1.37 -3.29
C MET A 119 35.49 0.46 -2.26
N ALA A 120 35.03 0.45 -1.02
CA ALA A 120 35.48 -0.47 0.01
C ALA A 120 35.21 -1.93 -0.37
N TYR A 121 34.09 -2.23 -1.01
CA TYR A 121 33.78 -3.57 -1.51
C TYR A 121 34.78 -4.03 -2.58
N LYS A 122 35.17 -3.14 -3.52
CA LYS A 122 36.22 -3.46 -4.51
C LYS A 122 37.56 -3.76 -3.84
N LEU A 123 37.95 -2.95 -2.86
CA LEU A 123 39.17 -3.19 -2.07
C LEU A 123 39.10 -4.51 -1.30
N TRP A 124 37.92 -4.86 -0.78
CA TRP A 124 37.68 -6.14 -0.13
C TRP A 124 37.82 -7.32 -1.10
N GLN A 125 37.30 -7.22 -2.33
CA GLN A 125 37.49 -8.24 -3.36
C GLN A 125 38.97 -8.43 -3.73
N GLU A 126 39.72 -7.33 -3.87
CA GLU A 126 41.17 -7.39 -4.11
C GLU A 126 41.91 -8.05 -2.95
N ARG A 127 41.54 -7.71 -1.71
CA ARG A 127 42.05 -8.35 -0.50
C ARG A 127 41.75 -9.85 -0.50
N HIS A 128 40.51 -10.23 -0.80
CA HIS A 128 40.06 -11.63 -0.85
C HIS A 128 40.77 -12.42 -1.96
N ALA A 129 41.13 -11.76 -3.07
CA ALA A 129 41.97 -12.31 -4.13
C ALA A 129 43.47 -12.36 -3.78
N GLY A 130 43.86 -11.99 -2.56
CA GLY A 130 45.25 -12.06 -2.08
C GLY A 130 46.16 -10.89 -2.49
N LYS A 131 45.63 -9.84 -3.13
CA LYS A 131 46.43 -8.71 -3.63
C LYS A 131 46.96 -7.77 -2.54
N HIS A 132 46.36 -7.80 -1.35
CA HIS A 132 46.72 -6.91 -0.23
C HIS A 132 47.19 -7.71 0.99
N PRO A 133 48.47 -8.17 1.01
CA PRO A 133 48.98 -9.04 2.08
C PRO A 133 49.08 -8.34 3.45
N LYS A 134 49.00 -7.00 3.49
CA LYS A 134 49.02 -6.18 4.72
C LYS A 134 47.64 -6.04 5.38
N LEU A 135 46.55 -6.32 4.65
CA LEU A 135 45.18 -6.22 5.15
C LEU A 135 44.65 -7.62 5.50
N ARG A 136 45.27 -8.29 6.48
CA ARG A 136 44.91 -9.68 6.80
C ARG A 136 43.66 -9.75 7.66
N THR A 137 43.57 -8.90 8.69
CA THR A 137 42.44 -8.91 9.62
C THR A 137 41.33 -7.95 9.17
N ASN A 138 40.12 -8.15 9.67
CA ASN A 138 39.00 -7.26 9.37
C ASN A 138 39.19 -5.88 10.00
N GLU A 139 39.86 -5.81 11.14
CA GLU A 139 40.19 -4.58 11.85
C GLU A 139 41.21 -3.74 11.05
N GLN A 140 42.25 -4.39 10.52
CA GLN A 140 43.23 -3.73 9.63
C GLN A 140 42.56 -3.20 8.37
N PHE A 141 41.70 -3.99 7.76
CA PHE A 141 40.91 -3.58 6.61
C PHE A 141 39.97 -2.41 6.93
N ALA A 142 39.30 -2.44 8.09
CA ALA A 142 38.40 -1.39 8.52
C ALA A 142 39.14 -0.07 8.76
N MET A 143 40.30 -0.10 9.44
CA MET A 143 41.15 1.09 9.63
C MET A 143 41.60 1.68 8.29
N GLU A 144 42.03 0.85 7.35
CA GLU A 144 42.43 1.30 6.01
C GLU A 144 41.26 1.94 5.24
N CYS A 145 40.06 1.35 5.34
CA CYS A 145 38.86 1.92 4.72
C CYS A 145 38.48 3.28 5.33
N MET A 146 38.58 3.43 6.65
CA MET A 146 38.31 4.69 7.33
C MET A 146 39.35 5.77 6.97
N HIS A 147 40.61 5.38 6.76
CA HIS A 147 41.67 6.29 6.32
C HIS A 147 41.47 6.76 4.88
N ARG A 148 41.13 5.85 3.96
CA ARG A 148 40.92 6.17 2.53
C ARG A 148 39.60 6.89 2.26
N TRP A 149 38.57 6.58 3.05
CA TRP A 149 37.24 7.17 2.91
C TRP A 149 36.76 7.67 4.29
N PRO A 150 37.11 8.91 4.68
CA PRO A 150 36.78 9.47 6.00
C PRO A 150 35.29 9.57 6.32
N VAL A 151 34.42 9.46 5.31
CA VAL A 151 32.96 9.36 5.48
C VAL A 151 32.55 8.06 6.19
N LEU A 152 33.42 7.05 6.18
CA LEU A 152 33.26 5.82 6.95
C LEU A 152 33.88 6.02 8.32
N THR A 153 33.06 6.19 9.36
CA THR A 153 33.54 6.52 10.71
C THR A 153 33.54 5.35 11.68
N SER A 154 32.91 4.22 11.32
CA SER A 154 32.72 3.09 12.23
C SER A 154 33.38 1.81 11.74
N ALA A 155 34.47 1.43 12.40
CA ALA A 155 35.15 0.15 12.13
C ALA A 155 34.21 -1.05 12.33
N LYS A 156 33.33 -1.01 13.32
CA LYS A 156 32.34 -2.06 13.60
C LYS A 156 31.41 -2.29 12.40
N VAL A 157 30.93 -1.21 11.77
CA VAL A 157 30.06 -1.31 10.59
C VAL A 157 30.81 -1.95 9.42
N ILE A 158 32.06 -1.55 9.19
CA ILE A 158 32.88 -2.09 8.10
C ILE A 158 33.21 -3.58 8.34
N CYS A 159 33.53 -3.99 9.57
CA CYS A 159 33.70 -5.39 9.92
C CYS A 159 32.43 -6.22 9.73
N GLY A 160 31.26 -5.61 9.99
CA GLY A 160 29.95 -6.19 9.68
C GLY A 160 29.81 -6.48 8.18
N TRP A 161 30.12 -5.51 7.32
CA TRP A 161 30.10 -5.70 5.86
C TRP A 161 31.05 -6.81 5.41
N CYS A 162 32.27 -6.88 5.94
CA CYS A 162 33.20 -7.97 5.65
C CYS A 162 32.60 -9.34 5.97
N THR A 163 31.82 -9.46 7.05
CA THR A 163 31.16 -10.71 7.44
C THR A 163 30.07 -11.09 6.46
N GLU A 164 29.27 -10.13 6.01
CA GLU A 164 28.23 -10.32 5.01
C GLU A 164 28.82 -10.74 3.66
N TRP A 165 29.83 -10.01 3.17
CA TRP A 165 30.50 -10.29 1.90
C TRP A 165 31.18 -11.66 1.88
N ASN A 166 31.79 -12.08 3.00
CA ASN A 166 32.31 -13.44 3.14
C ASN A 166 31.21 -14.50 3.03
N LYS A 167 30.02 -14.27 3.58
CA LYS A 167 28.88 -15.19 3.46
C LYS A 167 28.39 -15.26 2.01
N GLU A 168 28.34 -14.12 1.32
CA GLU A 168 27.94 -14.05 -0.09
C GLU A 168 28.95 -14.78 -1.00
N ALA A 169 30.25 -14.55 -0.80
CA ALA A 169 31.30 -15.22 -1.57
C ALA A 169 31.31 -16.74 -1.36
N LYS A 170 31.00 -17.21 -0.15
CA LYS A 170 30.83 -18.65 0.13
C LYS A 170 29.59 -19.25 -0.54
N LYS A 171 28.52 -18.48 -0.67
CA LYS A 171 27.27 -18.93 -1.35
C LYS A 171 27.41 -18.98 -2.87
N SER A 172 28.28 -18.16 -3.45
CA SER A 172 28.49 -18.11 -4.90
C SER A 172 29.50 -19.14 -5.41
N GLN A 173 30.22 -19.84 -4.52
CA GLN A 173 31.05 -20.99 -4.89
C GLN A 173 30.16 -22.24 -4.98
N PRO A 174 30.09 -22.93 -6.13
CA PRO A 174 29.40 -24.22 -6.21
C PRO A 174 30.11 -25.21 -5.29
N ALA A 175 29.34 -25.98 -4.51
CA ALA A 175 29.86 -27.05 -3.67
C ALA A 175 30.74 -27.97 -4.52
N SER A 176 32.04 -27.94 -4.26
CA SER A 176 33.03 -28.86 -4.83
C SER A 176 33.08 -30.13 -4.00
#